data_AF-A0A371HM99-F1
#
_entry.id   AF-A0A371HM99-F1
#
_cell.length_a   1.000
_cell.length_b   1.000
_cell.length_c   1.000
_cell.angle_alpha   90.00
_cell.angle_beta   90.00
_cell.angle_gamma   90.00
#
_symmetry.space_group_name_H-M   'P 1'
#
loop_
_entity.id
_entity.type
_entity.pdbx_description
1 polymer ?
#
loop_
_entity_poly.entity_id
_entity_poly.type
_entity_poly.pdbx_seq_one_letter_code
_entity_poly.pdbx_strand_id
1 'polypeptide(L)'
;MQTLDCLGYDDYTKLQRMYQGPKSVDEYFKEMGVTLIRVQIVKSQEATMGRFLSRLNRDIQDIMELHDYTSISMLVHQASKVESQLKRQGKKNPTQPIAPTRREGKEHPYARQKF
;
A
#
# COMPACT_ATOMS: atom_id res chain seq x y z
N MET A 1 -31.74 -10.74 8.00
CA MET A 1 -31.31 -9.53 7.27
C MET A 1 -31.35 -8.38 8.26
N GLN A 2 -30.21 -7.78 8.60
CA GLN A 2 -30.18 -6.61 9.50
C GLN A 2 -30.77 -5.41 8.73
N THR A 3 -31.83 -4.80 9.25
CA THR A 3 -32.40 -3.55 8.75
C THR A 3 -31.44 -2.40 9.04
N LEU A 4 -31.04 -1.64 8.02
CA LEU A 4 -30.33 -0.38 8.18
C LEU A 4 -31.33 0.68 8.65
N ASP A 5 -31.17 1.19 9.87
CA ASP A 5 -31.83 2.42 10.28
C ASP A 5 -31.22 3.63 9.53
N CYS A 6 -31.85 4.81 9.60
CA CYS A 6 -31.41 5.99 8.85
C CYS A 6 -29.94 6.37 9.17
N LEU A 7 -29.49 6.14 10.41
CA LEU A 7 -28.11 6.39 10.83
C LEU A 7 -27.14 5.37 10.21
N GLY A 8 -27.52 4.10 10.16
CA GLY A 8 -26.79 3.04 9.48
C GLY A 8 -26.72 3.24 7.97
N TYR A 9 -27.77 3.79 7.35
CA TYR A 9 -27.81 4.11 5.92
C TYR A 9 -26.84 5.23 5.55
N ASP A 10 -26.74 6.28 6.37
CA ASP A 10 -25.78 7.38 6.16
C ASP A 10 -24.33 6.91 6.29
N ASP A 11 -24.04 6.10 7.32
CA ASP A 11 -22.70 5.53 7.50
C ASP A 11 -22.36 4.50 6.40
N TYR A 12 -23.33 3.73 5.93
CA TYR A 12 -23.16 2.83 4.79
C TYR A 12 -22.87 3.59 3.50
N THR A 13 -23.60 4.68 3.25
CA THR A 13 -23.39 5.57 2.10
C THR A 13 -22.02 6.23 2.18
N LYS A 14 -21.60 6.64 3.39
CA LYS A 14 -20.25 7.15 3.64
C LYS A 14 -19.20 6.11 3.28
N LEU A 15 -19.35 4.87 3.76
CA LEU A 15 -18.43 3.76 3.47
C LEU A 15 -18.35 3.42 1.96
N GLN A 16 -19.44 3.59 1.23
CA GLN A 16 -19.49 3.41 -0.22
C GLN A 16 -18.67 4.47 -0.97
N ARG A 17 -18.71 5.71 -0.49
CA ARG A 17 -18.07 6.88 -1.10
C ARG A 17 -16.66 7.15 -0.59
N MET A 18 -16.21 6.45 0.45
CA MET A 18 -14.85 6.58 0.97
C MET A 18 -13.80 6.06 -0.03
N TYR A 19 -12.77 6.88 -0.24
CA TYR A 19 -11.55 6.56 -0.96
C TYR A 19 -10.37 7.27 -0.30
N GLN A 20 -9.14 6.84 -0.59
CA GLN A 20 -7.92 7.38 0.03
C GLN A 20 -7.81 8.90 -0.20
N GLY A 21 -7.96 9.35 -1.44
CA GLY A 21 -7.86 10.76 -1.81
C GLY A 21 -6.49 11.34 -1.40
N PRO A 22 -6.43 12.52 -0.75
CA PRO A 22 -5.17 13.12 -0.29
C PRO A 22 -4.63 12.52 1.02
N LYS A 23 -5.37 11.61 1.67
CA LYS A 23 -4.98 11.02 2.95
C LYS A 23 -3.86 10.00 2.76
N SER A 24 -3.06 9.81 3.80
CA SER A 24 -2.17 8.65 3.83
C SER A 24 -2.96 7.34 3.85
N VAL A 25 -2.32 6.27 3.40
CA VAL A 25 -2.87 4.90 3.48
C VAL A 25 -3.35 4.55 4.90
N ASP A 26 -2.58 4.94 5.92
CA ASP A 26 -2.89 4.64 7.32
C ASP A 26 -4.11 5.42 7.84
N GLU A 27 -4.20 6.73 7.52
CA GLU A 27 -5.38 7.55 7.85
C GLU A 27 -6.65 7.02 7.19
N TYR A 28 -6.55 6.65 5.91
CA TYR A 28 -7.65 6.04 5.18
C TYR A 28 -8.11 4.73 5.82
N PHE A 29 -7.16 3.84 6.18
CA PHE A 29 -7.47 2.57 6.82
C PHE A 29 -8.18 2.77 8.17
N LYS A 30 -7.69 3.70 9.00
CA LYS A 30 -8.31 4.05 10.29
C LYS A 30 -9.76 4.52 10.12
N GLU A 31 -10.00 5.43 9.17
CA GLU A 31 -11.34 5.95 8.92
C GLU A 31 -12.30 4.85 8.39
N MET A 32 -11.80 3.98 7.50
CA MET A 32 -12.56 2.84 7.01
C MET A 32 -12.95 1.89 8.15
N GLY A 33 -12.01 1.60 9.07
CA GLY A 33 -12.24 0.75 10.24
C GLY A 33 -13.32 1.30 11.17
N VAL A 34 -13.27 2.59 11.52
CA VAL A 34 -14.30 3.24 12.35
C VAL A 34 -15.68 3.12 11.70
N THR A 35 -15.76 3.34 10.39
CA THR A 35 -17.04 3.28 9.66
C THR A 35 -17.57 1.85 9.58
N LEU A 36 -16.71 0.86 9.37
CA LEU A 36 -17.09 -0.56 9.40
C LEU A 36 -17.66 -0.98 10.76
N ILE A 37 -17.05 -0.53 11.87
CA ILE A 37 -17.54 -0.80 13.23
C ILE A 37 -18.92 -0.16 13.44
N ARG A 38 -19.11 1.11 13.04
CA ARG A 38 -20.39 1.82 13.19
C ARG A 38 -21.53 1.18 12.42
N VAL A 39 -21.25 0.72 11.20
CA VAL A 39 -22.24 0.12 10.31
C VAL A 39 -22.65 -1.29 10.79
N GLN A 40 -21.94 -1.89 11.76
CA GLN A 40 -22.20 -3.23 12.33
C GLN A 40 -22.39 -4.35 11.28
N ILE A 41 -21.97 -4.12 10.03
CA ILE A 41 -22.02 -5.13 8.99
C ILE A 41 -20.80 -6.01 9.14
N VAL A 42 -21.03 -7.26 9.53
CA VAL A 42 -20.02 -8.32 9.46
C VAL A 42 -19.67 -8.53 7.98
N LYS A 43 -18.54 -7.96 7.55
CA LYS A 43 -17.95 -8.26 6.24
C LYS A 43 -16.90 -9.34 6.42
N SER A 44 -16.79 -10.22 5.43
CA SER A 44 -15.64 -11.12 5.36
C SER A 44 -14.36 -10.30 5.22
N GLN A 45 -13.24 -10.90 5.61
CA GLN A 45 -11.94 -10.27 5.48
C GLN A 45 -11.66 -9.95 4.01
N GLU A 46 -11.97 -10.87 3.09
CA GLU A 46 -11.84 -10.73 1.64
C GLU A 46 -12.65 -9.54 1.12
N ALA A 47 -13.91 -9.40 1.54
CA ALA A 47 -14.75 -8.27 1.14
C ALA A 47 -14.20 -6.92 1.64
N THR A 48 -13.55 -6.93 2.80
CA THR A 48 -12.89 -5.74 3.37
C THR A 48 -11.59 -5.42 2.64
N MET A 49 -10.79 -6.44 2.30
CA MET A 49 -9.55 -6.33 1.54
C MET A 49 -9.80 -5.82 0.13
N GLY A 50 -10.76 -6.41 -0.60
CA GLY A 50 -11.12 -5.98 -1.96
C GLY A 50 -11.62 -4.54 -1.98
N ARG A 51 -12.42 -4.14 -0.97
CA ARG A 51 -12.85 -2.75 -0.82
C ARG A 51 -11.67 -1.82 -0.59
N PHE A 52 -10.79 -2.15 0.36
CA PHE A 52 -9.60 -1.35 0.66
C PHE A 52 -8.77 -1.12 -0.59
N LEU A 53 -8.41 -2.19 -1.31
CA LEU A 53 -7.63 -2.15 -2.54
C LEU A 53 -8.28 -1.25 -3.60
N SER A 54 -9.56 -1.48 -3.93
CA SER A 54 -10.28 -0.72 -4.98
C SER A 54 -10.39 0.79 -4.74
N ARG A 55 -10.09 1.23 -3.51
CA ARG A 55 -10.27 2.60 -3.04
C ARG A 55 -8.96 3.31 -2.69
N LEU A 56 -7.81 2.64 -2.85
CA LEU A 56 -6.49 3.26 -2.73
C LEU A 56 -6.22 4.25 -3.88
N ASN A 57 -5.12 5.00 -3.81
CA ASN A 57 -4.63 5.77 -4.95
C ASN A 57 -4.24 4.82 -6.10
N ARG A 58 -4.58 5.17 -7.34
CA ARG A 58 -4.34 4.35 -8.53
C ARG A 58 -2.88 3.92 -8.68
N ASP A 59 -1.92 4.81 -8.44
CA ASP A 59 -0.49 4.48 -8.54
C ASP A 59 -0.09 3.38 -7.54
N ILE A 60 -0.76 3.31 -6.39
CA ILE A 60 -0.57 2.26 -5.39
C ILE A 60 -1.31 0.99 -5.80
N GLN A 61 -2.56 1.12 -6.30
CA GLN A 61 -3.37 -0.01 -6.77
C GLN A 61 -2.64 -0.81 -7.86
N ASP A 62 -2.13 -0.12 -8.88
CA ASP A 62 -1.45 -0.74 -10.02
C ASP A 62 -0.23 -1.59 -9.58
N ILE A 63 0.43 -1.21 -8.48
CA ILE A 63 1.57 -1.95 -7.90
C ILE A 63 1.10 -3.14 -7.05
N MET A 64 -0.06 -3.01 -6.41
CA MET A 64 -0.60 -4.02 -5.49
C MET A 64 -1.47 -5.08 -6.18
N GLU A 65 -2.01 -4.82 -7.37
CA GLU A 65 -2.96 -5.70 -8.09
C GLU A 65 -2.38 -7.07 -8.45
N LEU A 66 -1.05 -7.23 -8.42
CA LEU A 66 -0.34 -8.47 -8.79
C LEU A 66 -0.09 -9.43 -7.63
N HIS A 67 -0.50 -9.11 -6.40
CA HIS A 67 -0.16 -9.88 -5.21
C HIS A 67 -1.38 -10.50 -4.52
N ASP A 68 -1.26 -11.77 -4.15
CA ASP A 68 -2.21 -12.45 -3.27
C ASP A 68 -1.97 -12.04 -1.81
N TYR A 69 -2.93 -11.32 -1.24
CA TYR A 69 -2.88 -10.90 0.16
C TYR A 69 -3.84 -11.72 1.02
N THR A 70 -3.31 -12.27 2.11
CA THR A 70 -4.08 -13.09 3.05
C THR A 70 -4.60 -12.30 4.24
N SER A 71 -4.15 -11.06 4.44
CA SER A 71 -4.57 -10.20 5.54
C SER A 71 -4.58 -8.72 5.18
N ILE A 72 -5.56 -8.00 5.72
CA ILE A 72 -5.66 -6.55 5.59
C ILE A 72 -4.46 -5.83 6.21
N SER A 73 -3.84 -6.39 7.25
CA SER A 73 -2.63 -5.83 7.84
C SER A 73 -1.46 -5.85 6.85
N MET A 74 -1.31 -6.95 6.09
CA MET A 74 -0.28 -7.06 5.05
C MET A 74 -0.51 -6.04 3.93
N LEU A 75 -1.78 -5.85 3.53
CA LEU A 75 -2.17 -4.84 2.55
C LEU A 75 -1.78 -3.43 2.99
N VAL A 76 -2.18 -3.03 4.20
CA VAL A 76 -1.89 -1.69 4.73
C VAL A 76 -0.38 -1.45 4.82
N HIS A 77 0.38 -2.45 5.28
CA HIS A 77 1.84 -2.34 5.38
C HIS A 77 2.52 -2.18 4.01
N GLN A 78 2.15 -3.00 3.02
CA GLN A 78 2.72 -2.90 1.68
C GLN A 78 2.29 -1.60 0.98
N ALA A 79 1.00 -1.23 1.07
CA ALA A 79 0.50 0.03 0.53
C ALA A 79 1.25 1.24 1.10
N SER A 80 1.51 1.26 2.41
CA SER A 80 2.26 2.33 3.08
C SER A 80 3.73 2.40 2.62
N LYS A 81 4.34 1.25 2.35
CA LYS A 81 5.70 1.17 1.79
C LYS A 81 5.75 1.72 0.37
N VAL A 82 4.80 1.33 -0.48
CA VAL A 82 4.66 1.84 -1.85
C VAL A 82 4.43 3.36 -1.84
N GLU A 83 3.50 3.85 -1.03
CA GLU A 83 3.24 5.29 -0.88
C GLU A 83 4.51 6.06 -0.51
N SER A 84 5.29 5.52 0.45
CA SER A 84 6.56 6.12 0.87
C SER A 84 7.61 6.14 -0.24
N GLN A 85 7.63 5.12 -1.10
CA GLN A 85 8.53 5.05 -2.25
C GLN A 85 8.15 6.07 -3.33
N LEU A 86 6.85 6.20 -3.64
CA LEU A 86 6.33 7.17 -4.60
C LEU A 86 6.64 8.61 -4.15
N LYS A 87 6.44 8.92 -2.86
CA LYS A 87 6.79 10.22 -2.25
C LYS A 87 8.28 10.56 -2.35
N ARG A 88 9.16 9.55 -2.37
CA ARG A 88 10.62 9.73 -2.54
C ARG A 88 11.01 9.87 -4.01
N GLN A 89 10.37 9.15 -4.91
CA GLN A 89 10.66 9.20 -6.35
C GLN A 89 10.15 10.49 -7.00
N GLY A 90 9.01 11.03 -6.57
CA GLY A 90 8.51 12.34 -7.03
C GLY A 90 9.43 13.53 -6.73
N LYS A 91 10.45 13.35 -5.87
CA LYS A 91 11.47 14.36 -5.54
C LYS A 91 12.77 14.22 -6.35
N LYS A 92 12.91 13.20 -7.21
CA LYS A 92 14.16 12.82 -7.89
C LYS A 92 14.17 13.03 -9.41
N ASN A 93 13.56 14.10 -9.93
CA ASN A 93 13.89 14.59 -11.27
C ASN A 93 14.71 15.88 -11.09
N PRO A 94 16.02 15.82 -11.37
CA PRO A 94 16.45 16.07 -12.73
C PRO A 94 17.31 14.93 -13.31
N THR A 95 17.13 14.72 -14.61
CA THR A 95 17.94 13.91 -15.53
C THR A 95 19.40 13.83 -15.08
N GLN A 96 19.89 12.62 -14.76
CA GLN A 96 21.32 12.36 -14.68
C GLN A 96 21.68 11.24 -15.67
N PRO A 97 22.63 11.47 -16.59
CA PRO A 97 23.14 10.43 -17.47
C PRO A 97 23.84 9.35 -16.66
N ILE A 98 23.56 8.09 -16.96
CA ILE A 98 24.19 6.94 -16.33
C ILE A 98 25.66 6.91 -16.80
N ALA A 99 26.60 7.29 -15.93
CA ALA A 99 28.02 7.08 -16.20
C ALA A 99 28.38 5.61 -15.86
N PRO A 100 29.03 4.85 -16.76
CA PRO A 100 29.44 3.48 -16.47
C PRO A 100 30.71 3.50 -15.59
N THR A 101 30.58 3.09 -14.33
CA THR A 101 31.74 2.92 -13.44
C THR A 101 32.50 1.65 -13.83
N ARG A 102 33.68 1.88 -14.41
CA ARG A 102 34.76 0.93 -14.73
C ARG A 102 35.06 0.03 -13.52
N ARG A 103 35.02 -1.29 -13.71
CA ARG A 103 35.43 -2.27 -12.70
C ARG A 103 36.97 -2.26 -12.59
N GLU A 104 37.51 -1.71 -11.51
CA GLU A 104 38.91 -1.93 -11.13
C GLU A 104 39.00 -3.20 -10.27
N GLY A 105 39.71 -4.20 -10.80
CA GLY A 105 40.04 -5.43 -10.10
C GLY A 105 40.92 -5.14 -8.89
N LYS A 106 40.56 -5.71 -7.74
CA LYS A 106 41.44 -5.78 -6.58
C LYS A 106 42.00 -7.19 -6.51
N GLU A 107 43.27 -7.32 -6.88
CA GLU A 107 44.05 -8.54 -6.66
C GLU A 107 44.17 -8.80 -5.15
N HIS A 108 43.91 -10.05 -4.75
CA HIS A 108 43.89 -10.49 -3.36
C HIS A 108 45.31 -10.90 -2.92
N PRO A 109 45.91 -10.26 -1.89
CA PRO A 109 47.34 -10.44 -1.58
C PRO A 109 47.70 -11.72 -0.81
N TYR A 110 46.91 -12.79 -0.88
CA TYR A 110 47.22 -14.05 -0.19
C TYR A 110 46.97 -15.27 -1.09
N ALA A 111 47.78 -15.40 -2.14
CA ALA A 111 47.89 -16.63 -2.92
C ALA A 111 49.21 -17.36 -2.59
N ARG A 112 49.08 -18.32 -1.67
CA ARG A 112 49.79 -19.61 -1.57
C ARG A 112 51.33 -19.66 -1.37
N GLN A 113 51.67 -20.15 -0.17
CA GLN A 113 52.87 -20.88 0.22
C GLN A 113 53.37 -21.83 -0.89
N LYS A 114 54.65 -21.73 -1.24
CA LYS A 114 55.35 -22.66 -2.15
C LYS A 114 55.77 -23.93 -1.37
N PHE A 115 55.59 -25.10 -1.98
CA PHE A 115 56.39 -26.30 -1.69
C PHE A 115 57.52 -26.36 -2.70
#